data_AF-A0A0F0HX83-F1
#
_entry.id   AF-A0A0F0HX83-F1
#
_cell.length_a   1.000
_cell.length_b   1.000
_cell.length_c   1.000
_cell.angle_alpha   90.00
_cell.angle_beta   90.00
_cell.angle_gamma   90.00
#
_symmetry.space_group_name_H-M   'P 1'
#
loop_
_entity.id
_entity.type
_entity.pdbx_description
1 polymer ?
#
loop_
_entity_poly.entity_id
_entity_poly.type
_entity_poly.pdbx_seq_one_letter_code
_entity_poly.pdbx_strand_id
1 'polypeptide(L)'
;MPKVLQPSAGLTYTLDVNKKGADRVVVSSIKLNGTLIDPAASYRVAANEFLAGGGDGFPAFAAGTDRLVGPSDPDLFTGYLGTNSKPGTPPTLPAQNPHQDHRRRQRPGLTAGSTHVAPAPRAGGLTGPGPGGCRSR
;
A
#
# COMPACT_ATOMS: atom_id res chain seq x y z
N MET A 1 -2.52 7.07 -18.72
CA MET A 1 -3.43 6.22 -17.92
C MET A 1 -4.21 7.14 -17.00
N PRO A 2 -5.53 6.97 -16.81
CA PRO A 2 -6.28 7.77 -15.84
C PRO A 2 -5.75 7.51 -14.43
N LYS A 3 -5.66 8.57 -13.60
CA LYS A 3 -5.44 8.42 -12.16
C LYS A 3 -6.76 7.99 -11.52
N VAL A 4 -6.72 6.93 -10.72
CA VAL A 4 -7.89 6.36 -10.05
C VAL A 4 -7.59 6.18 -8.57
N LEU A 5 -8.53 6.57 -7.72
CA LEU A 5 -8.44 6.33 -6.29
C LEU A 5 -8.87 4.90 -5.97
N GLN A 6 -8.23 4.31 -4.97
CA GLN A 6 -8.70 3.07 -4.36
C GLN A 6 -9.91 3.42 -3.46
N PRO A 7 -11.12 2.96 -3.79
CA PRO A 7 -12.29 3.21 -2.95
C PRO A 7 -12.28 2.30 -1.72
N SER A 8 -13.10 2.65 -0.73
CA SER A 8 -13.46 1.72 0.35
C SER A 8 -14.35 0.61 -0.20
N ALA A 9 -14.52 -0.47 0.59
CA ALA A 9 -15.36 -1.61 0.20
C ALA A 9 -16.83 -1.23 -0.10
N GLY A 10 -17.32 -0.12 0.46
CA GLY A 10 -18.69 0.35 0.27
C GLY A 10 -18.89 1.18 -1.01
N LEU A 11 -17.84 1.73 -1.63
CA LEU A 11 -17.99 2.59 -2.80
C LEU A 11 -17.66 1.82 -4.08
N THR A 12 -18.62 1.76 -5.01
CA THR A 12 -18.43 1.15 -6.33
C THR A 12 -18.73 2.15 -7.43
N TYR A 13 -17.97 2.09 -8.53
CA TYR A 13 -18.19 2.89 -9.73
C TYR A 13 -17.62 2.16 -10.95
N THR A 14 -18.08 2.54 -12.15
CA THR A 14 -17.54 2.07 -13.42
C THR A 14 -16.79 3.19 -14.13
N LEU A 15 -15.61 2.85 -14.64
CA LEU A 15 -14.82 3.72 -15.50
C LEU A 15 -14.85 3.19 -16.94
N ASP A 16 -15.38 3.97 -17.86
CA ASP A 16 -15.26 3.73 -19.30
C ASP A 16 -13.89 4.23 -19.79
N VAL A 17 -13.01 3.28 -20.09
CA VAL A 17 -11.63 3.57 -20.50
C VAL A 17 -11.52 4.14 -21.91
N ASN A 18 -12.59 4.07 -22.72
CA ASN A 18 -12.62 4.60 -24.08
C ASN A 18 -12.99 6.09 -24.13
N LYS A 19 -13.58 6.63 -23.06
CA LYS A 19 -13.91 8.05 -22.92
C LYS A 19 -12.70 8.88 -22.45
N LYS A 20 -12.84 10.20 -22.40
CA LYS A 20 -11.77 11.15 -22.04
C LYS A 20 -12.20 12.01 -20.84
N GLY A 21 -11.22 12.52 -20.09
CA GLY A 21 -11.47 13.43 -18.96
C GLY A 21 -12.49 12.89 -17.96
N ALA A 22 -13.40 13.77 -17.52
CA ALA A 22 -14.48 13.45 -16.58
C ALA A 22 -15.51 12.46 -17.15
N ASP A 23 -15.68 12.41 -18.48
CA ASP A 23 -16.67 11.53 -19.14
C ASP A 23 -16.37 10.03 -18.94
N ARG A 24 -15.16 9.69 -18.49
CA ARG A 24 -14.79 8.32 -18.15
C ARG A 24 -15.66 7.75 -17.02
N VAL A 25 -16.17 8.56 -16.10
CA VAL A 25 -16.99 8.05 -14.99
C VAL A 25 -18.43 7.86 -15.46
N VAL A 26 -18.94 6.62 -15.36
CA VAL A 26 -20.36 6.35 -15.59
C VAL A 26 -21.12 6.77 -14.35
N VAL A 27 -21.64 8.00 -14.31
CA VAL A 27 -22.25 8.61 -13.11
C VAL A 27 -23.37 7.75 -12.52
N SER A 28 -24.19 7.14 -13.37
CA SER A 28 -25.29 6.24 -12.97
C SER A 28 -24.84 4.90 -12.36
N SER A 29 -23.53 4.63 -12.33
CA SER A 29 -22.95 3.44 -11.71
C SER A 29 -22.45 3.68 -10.29
N ILE A 30 -22.35 4.95 -9.85
CA ILE A 30 -21.74 5.28 -8.56
C ILE A 30 -22.70 4.92 -7.44
N LYS A 31 -22.27 3.98 -6.59
CA LYS A 31 -23.06 3.49 -5.45
C LYS A 31 -22.25 3.50 -4.17
N LEU A 32 -22.90 3.88 -3.08
CA LEU A 32 -22.41 3.73 -1.72
C LEU A 32 -23.27 2.69 -1.00
N ASN A 33 -22.65 1.60 -0.55
CA ASN A 33 -23.29 0.46 0.10
C ASN A 33 -24.45 -0.14 -0.73
N GLY A 34 -24.28 -0.19 -2.05
CA GLY A 34 -25.28 -0.71 -2.99
C GLY A 34 -26.36 0.29 -3.41
N THR A 35 -26.46 1.44 -2.75
CA THR A 35 -27.41 2.51 -3.06
C THR A 35 -26.78 3.55 -3.96
N LEU A 36 -27.51 4.02 -4.98
CA LEU A 36 -27.03 5.12 -5.82
C LEU A 36 -26.76 6.37 -4.99
N ILE A 37 -25.68 7.08 -5.31
CA ILE A 37 -25.40 8.37 -4.67
C ILE A 37 -26.40 9.43 -5.15
N ASP A 38 -26.75 10.35 -4.27
CA ASP A 38 -27.46 11.57 -4.59
C ASP A 38 -26.43 12.71 -4.71
N PRO A 39 -26.24 13.31 -5.90
CA PRO A 39 -25.28 14.40 -6.09
C PRO A 39 -25.61 15.66 -5.30
N ALA A 40 -26.83 15.82 -4.78
CA ALA A 40 -27.23 16.94 -3.93
C ALA A 40 -27.03 16.67 -2.43
N ALA A 41 -26.68 15.43 -2.05
CA ALA A 41 -26.50 15.05 -0.65
C ALA A 41 -25.07 15.29 -0.15
N SER A 42 -24.93 15.44 1.17
CA SER A 42 -23.63 15.54 1.85
C SER A 42 -23.14 14.16 2.29
N TYR A 43 -21.87 13.86 2.01
CA TYR A 43 -21.23 12.61 2.39
C TYR A 43 -19.99 12.84 3.24
N ARG A 44 -19.83 12.01 4.28
CA ARG A 44 -18.60 11.98 5.06
C ARG A 44 -17.56 11.12 4.34
N VAL A 45 -16.41 11.72 4.04
CA VAL A 45 -15.30 11.03 3.37
C VAL A 45 -14.06 11.08 4.26
N ALA A 46 -13.34 9.97 4.34
CA ALA A 46 -12.03 9.90 4.98
C ALA A 46 -10.94 9.83 3.90
N ALA A 47 -9.90 10.64 4.04
CA ALA A 47 -8.74 10.68 3.16
C ALA A 47 -7.48 10.96 3.98
N ASN A 48 -6.32 10.55 3.47
CA ASN A 48 -5.04 10.93 4.07
C ASN A 48 -4.77 12.43 3.92
N GLU A 49 -3.80 12.95 4.66
CA GLU A 49 -3.54 14.39 4.71
C GLU A 49 -3.18 14.99 3.34
N PHE A 50 -2.42 14.24 2.53
CA PHE A 50 -2.02 14.65 1.19
C PHE A 50 -3.20 14.82 0.24
N LEU A 51 -4.10 13.83 0.15
CA LEU A 51 -5.30 13.95 -0.70
C LEU A 51 -6.26 14.99 -0.14
N ALA A 52 -6.43 15.04 1.18
CA ALA A 52 -7.27 16.03 1.82
C ALA A 52 -6.79 17.48 1.56
N GLY A 53 -5.52 17.68 1.24
CA GLY A 53 -4.96 18.96 0.77
C GLY A 53 -5.12 19.22 -0.73
N GLY A 54 -5.73 18.31 -1.49
CA GLY A 54 -5.87 18.41 -2.95
C GLY A 54 -4.72 17.79 -3.75
N GLY A 55 -3.86 16.99 -3.10
CA GLY A 55 -2.72 16.31 -3.72
C GLY A 55 -3.10 15.40 -4.89
N ASP A 56 -2.08 15.00 -5.66
CA ASP A 56 -2.16 14.12 -6.84
C ASP A 56 -3.09 14.59 -7.98
N GLY A 57 -3.61 15.83 -7.89
CA GLY A 57 -4.56 16.39 -8.84
C GLY A 57 -6.03 16.13 -8.49
N PHE A 58 -6.35 15.96 -7.20
CA PHE A 58 -7.72 15.80 -6.70
C PHE A 58 -8.19 17.02 -5.88
N PRO A 59 -8.35 18.21 -6.50
CA PRO A 59 -8.65 19.45 -5.79
C PRO A 59 -10.02 19.44 -5.09
N ALA A 60 -10.94 18.56 -5.48
CA ALA A 60 -12.26 18.44 -4.85
C ALA A 60 -12.18 18.12 -3.35
N PHE A 61 -11.15 17.39 -2.90
CA PHE A 61 -10.97 17.11 -1.46
C PHE A 61 -10.64 18.37 -0.64
N ALA A 62 -9.91 19.33 -1.23
CA ALA A 62 -9.58 20.59 -0.55
C ALA A 62 -10.81 21.49 -0.37
N ALA A 63 -11.87 21.27 -1.15
CA ALA A 63 -13.14 22.00 -1.04
C ALA A 63 -14.11 21.40 -0.01
N GLY A 64 -13.79 20.28 0.64
CA GLY A 64 -14.64 19.65 1.65
C GLY A 64 -14.83 20.52 2.90
N THR A 65 -16.04 20.49 3.47
CA THR A 65 -16.40 21.22 4.70
C THR A 65 -16.34 20.29 5.93
N ASP A 66 -16.52 20.85 7.13
CA ASP A 66 -16.65 20.10 8.40
C ASP A 66 -15.50 19.11 8.66
N ARG A 67 -14.28 19.56 8.33
CA ARG A 67 -13.06 18.77 8.40
C ARG A 67 -12.77 18.37 9.85
N LEU A 68 -12.71 17.07 10.10
CA LEU A 68 -12.14 16.54 11.34
C LEU A 68 -10.78 15.93 11.01
N VAL A 69 -9.76 16.36 11.74
CA VAL A 69 -8.40 15.84 11.62
C VAL A 69 -8.20 14.80 12.73
N GLY A 70 -7.88 13.58 12.33
CA GLY A 70 -7.56 12.48 13.24
C GLY A 70 -6.05 12.31 13.43
N PRO A 71 -5.62 11.18 14.01
CA PRO A 71 -4.21 10.78 14.03
C PRO A 71 -3.62 10.70 12.62
N SER A 72 -2.29 10.72 12.51
CA SER A 72 -1.60 10.62 11.24
C SER A 72 -1.97 9.33 10.50
N ASP A 73 -2.09 9.38 9.17
CA ASP A 73 -2.41 8.17 8.39
C ASP A 73 -1.35 7.05 8.49
N PRO A 74 -0.03 7.33 8.64
CA PRO A 74 0.96 6.28 8.91
C PRO A 74 0.74 5.58 10.25
N ASP A 75 0.36 6.31 11.30
CA ASP A 75 0.10 5.74 12.62
C ASP A 75 -1.16 4.86 12.61
N LEU A 76 -2.23 5.35 11.97
CA LEU A 76 -3.47 4.58 11.80
C LEU A 76 -3.24 3.30 11.00
N PHE A 77 -2.46 3.38 9.92
CA PHE A 77 -2.14 2.22 9.10
C PHE A 77 -1.30 1.20 9.88
N THR A 78 -0.28 1.65 10.60
CA THR A 78 0.57 0.78 11.42
C THR A 78 -0.24 0.10 12.53
N GLY A 79 -1.11 0.85 13.22
CA GLY A 79 -2.01 0.31 14.24
C GLY A 79 -2.99 -0.73 13.68
N TYR A 80 -3.54 -0.47 12.49
CA TYR A 80 -4.41 -1.41 11.79
C TYR A 80 -3.67 -2.72 11.48
N LEU A 81 -2.45 -2.66 10.93
CA LEU A 81 -1.66 -3.84 10.64
C LEU A 81 -1.29 -4.62 11.91
N GLY A 82 -0.92 -3.94 12.99
CA GLY A 82 -0.62 -4.58 14.28
C GLY A 82 -1.81 -5.35 14.86
N THR A 83 -3.03 -4.91 14.57
CA THR A 83 -4.27 -5.57 15.00
C THR A 83 -4.73 -6.68 14.06
N ASN A 84 -4.54 -6.50 12.75
CA ASN A 84 -5.21 -7.30 11.71
C ASN A 84 -4.24 -8.16 10.86
N SER A 85 -2.94 -8.12 11.12
CA SER A 85 -1.94 -8.91 10.39
C SER A 85 -1.03 -9.67 11.36
N LYS A 86 -0.55 -10.83 10.92
CA LYS A 86 0.40 -11.67 11.69
C LYS A 86 1.52 -12.17 10.78
N PRO A 87 2.75 -12.36 11.30
CA PRO A 87 3.80 -13.05 10.57
C PRO A 87 3.30 -14.41 10.08
N GLY A 88 3.52 -14.71 8.79
CA GLY A 88 3.08 -15.97 8.17
C GLY A 88 1.62 -16.01 7.70
N THR A 89 0.83 -14.96 7.93
CA THR A 89 -0.54 -14.84 7.40
C THR A 89 -0.78 -13.41 6.89
N PRO A 90 -0.08 -12.99 5.83
CA PRO A 90 -0.26 -11.65 5.28
C PRO A 90 -1.69 -11.50 4.71
N PRO A 91 -2.25 -10.28 4.72
CA PRO A 91 -3.49 -10.00 4.02
C PRO A 91 -3.40 -10.44 2.56
N THR A 92 -4.49 -11.02 2.04
CA THR A 92 -4.55 -11.41 0.62
C THR A 92 -4.45 -10.15 -0.23
N LEU A 93 -3.49 -10.12 -1.16
CA LEU A 93 -3.36 -9.01 -2.08
C LEU A 93 -4.60 -8.97 -2.99
N PRO A 94 -5.25 -7.81 -3.15
CA PRO A 94 -6.27 -7.67 -4.17
C PRO A 94 -5.66 -7.95 -5.54
N ALA A 95 -6.45 -8.54 -6.44
CA ALA A 95 -6.00 -8.81 -7.81
C ALA A 95 -5.44 -7.52 -8.42
N GLN A 96 -4.19 -7.56 -8.90
CA GLN A 96 -3.61 -6.39 -9.54
C GLN A 96 -4.31 -6.19 -10.88
N ASN A 97 -4.85 -4.99 -11.11
CA ASN A 97 -5.40 -4.63 -12.42
C ASN A 97 -4.31 -4.80 -13.48
N PRO A 98 -4.55 -5.51 -14.60
CA PRO A 98 -3.54 -5.77 -15.64
C PRO A 98 -2.90 -4.50 -16.22
N HIS A 99 -3.58 -3.36 -16.11
CA HIS A 99 -3.09 -2.05 -16.57
C HIS A 99 -2.12 -1.36 -15.61
N GLN A 100 -1.93 -1.89 -14.40
CA GLN A 100 -1.02 -1.36 -13.37
C GLN A 100 0.34 -2.09 -13.32
N ASP A 101 0.56 -3.11 -14.18
CA ASP A 101 1.87 -3.78 -14.29
C ASP A 101 2.86 -2.91 -15.10
N HIS A 102 3.48 -1.97 -14.40
CA HIS A 102 4.64 -1.23 -14.93
C HIS A 102 5.93 -2.05 -14.88
N ARG A 103 5.96 -3.21 -14.20
CA ARG A 103 7.16 -4.04 -14.07
C ARG A 103 7.47 -4.82 -15.34
N ARG A 104 6.46 -5.17 -16.15
CA ARG A 104 6.69 -5.91 -17.41
C ARG A 104 7.40 -5.11 -18.50
N ARG A 105 7.44 -3.77 -18.41
CA ARG A 105 8.03 -2.92 -19.47
C ARG A 105 9.51 -2.57 -19.27
N GLN A 106 10.14 -2.90 -18.14
CA GLN A 106 11.49 -2.40 -17.83
C GLN A 106 12.63 -3.43 -17.86
N ARG A 107 12.43 -4.71 -18.22
CA ARG A 107 13.55 -5.65 -18.29
C ARG A 107 13.42 -6.68 -19.42
N PRO A 108 14.13 -6.52 -20.55
CA PRO A 108 14.53 -7.67 -21.35
C PRO A 108 15.61 -8.44 -20.59
N GLY A 109 15.32 -9.69 -20.19
CA GLY A 109 16.32 -10.69 -19.85
C GLY A 109 16.95 -10.64 -18.45
N LEU A 110 16.19 -10.98 -17.41
CA LEU A 110 16.81 -11.53 -16.19
C LEU A 110 16.12 -12.84 -15.81
N THR A 111 16.78 -13.95 -16.14
CA THR A 111 16.48 -15.30 -15.66
C THR A 111 16.61 -15.31 -14.14
N ALA A 112 15.55 -15.75 -13.45
CA ALA A 112 15.53 -15.89 -12.01
C ALA A 112 16.45 -17.03 -11.57
N GLY A 113 17.66 -16.69 -11.11
CA GLY A 113 18.47 -17.56 -10.25
C GLY A 113 18.19 -17.19 -8.79
N SER A 114 17.42 -18.02 -8.09
CA SER A 114 17.23 -17.91 -6.65
C SER A 114 18.41 -18.57 -5.95
N THR A 115 19.30 -17.76 -5.36
CA THR A 115 20.28 -18.27 -4.39
C THR A 115 19.99 -17.63 -3.05
N HIS A 116 19.38 -18.39 -2.16
CA HIS A 116 19.20 -18.04 -0.76
C HIS A 116 20.56 -18.21 -0.06
N VAL A 117 21.21 -17.11 0.31
CA VAL A 117 22.43 -17.17 1.15
C VAL A 117 21.98 -17.19 2.61
N ALA A 118 22.12 -18.33 3.26
CA ALA A 118 21.92 -18.47 4.69
C ALA A 118 23.00 -17.67 5.46
N PRO A 119 22.67 -17.03 6.60
CA PRO A 119 23.68 -16.40 7.44
C PRO A 119 24.56 -17.47 8.12
N ALA A 120 25.88 -17.25 8.09
CA ALA A 120 26.88 -18.15 8.67
C ALA A 120 26.73 -18.30 10.20
N PRO A 121 26.97 -19.50 10.78
CA PRO A 121 26.92 -19.68 12.22
C PRO A 121 28.13 -19.03 12.91
N ARG A 122 27.88 -18.35 14.03
CA ARG A 122 28.91 -17.86 14.95
C ARG A 122 29.69 -19.05 15.53
N ALA A 123 30.99 -19.11 15.27
CA ALA A 123 31.89 -20.07 15.91
C ALA A 123 32.06 -19.71 17.40
N GLY A 124 31.42 -20.49 18.27
CA GLY A 124 31.83 -20.66 19.66
C GLY A 124 32.47 -22.04 19.80
N GLY A 125 33.66 -22.12 20.37
CA GLY A 125 34.36 -23.38 20.62
C GLY A 125 35.50 -23.18 21.62
N LEU A 126 35.33 -23.76 22.81
CA LEU A 126 36.20 -23.75 23.97
C LEU A 126 37.30 -24.84 23.91
N THR A 127 38.38 -24.61 24.67
CA THR A 127 39.28 -25.54 25.43
C THR A 127 40.38 -26.41 24.75
N GLY A 128 41.65 -26.02 24.98
CA GLY A 128 42.81 -26.79 25.58
C GLY A 128 43.49 -27.95 24.81
N PRO A 129 44.73 -28.42 25.18
CA PRO A 129 45.62 -28.08 26.32
C PRO A 129 47.10 -27.70 25.93
N GLY A 130 47.92 -27.28 26.92
CA GLY A 130 49.37 -26.90 26.80
C GLY A 130 50.34 -28.07 26.52
N PRO A 131 51.70 -27.92 26.54
CA PRO A 131 52.48 -27.23 27.59
C PRO A 131 53.77 -26.48 27.14
N GLY A 132 54.44 -25.80 28.09
CA GLY A 132 55.82 -25.29 28.00
C GLY A 132 55.88 -23.79 27.67
N GLY A 133 56.42 -22.86 28.46
CA GLY A 133 57.48 -22.93 29.45
C GLY A 133 58.64 -22.05 28.97
N CYS A 134 58.73 -20.78 29.41
CA CYS A 134 59.99 -20.11 29.76
C CYS A 134 59.75 -18.69 30.34
N ARG A 135 60.63 -18.31 31.26
CA ARG A 135 60.75 -17.05 32.03
C ARG A 135 61.08 -15.89 31.07
N SER A 136 61.01 -14.59 31.36
CA SER A 136 61.45 -13.66 32.43
C SER A 136 61.23 -12.26 31.80
N ARG A 137 61.08 -11.09 32.43
CA ARG A 137 61.44 -10.50 33.72
C ARG A 137 60.61 -9.21 33.83
#